data_AF-A0A963SM46-F1
#
_entry.id   AF-A0A963SM46-F1
#
_cell.length_a   1.000
_cell.length_b   1.000
_cell.length_c   1.000
_cell.angle_alpha   90.00
_cell.angle_beta   90.00
_cell.angle_gamma   90.00
#
_symmetry.space_group_name_H-M   'P 1'
#
loop_
_entity.id
_entity.type
_entity.pdbx_description
1 polymer ?
#
loop_
_entity_poly.entity_id
_entity_poly.type
_entity_poly.pdbx_seq_one_letter_code
_entity_poly.pdbx_strand_id
1 'polypeptide(L)'
;MLLPVETAIAAGASSSQMLISAARAATLKLANQREAAAPHAPVLIRGADPFDLRTARPVADPALDLGNPLKGPFQAEALDWADAARAAMELARIAGILPAFLVDPGNAGEAHWVDPTDLSAWSDTSALTIATRARLPVAAAEDAQIVAFRSADDLREHVALVIGEQDNSRAPLVRLHSECLTGDILGSLKCDCGPQ
;
A
#
# COMPACT_ATOMS: atom_id res chain seq x y z
N MET A 1 7.61 -18.67 1.13
CA MET A 1 7.81 -17.84 2.34
C MET A 1 8.19 -16.44 1.93
N LEU A 2 7.60 -15.42 2.53
CA LEU A 2 7.89 -14.02 2.24
C LEU A 2 8.33 -13.33 3.53
N LEU A 3 9.49 -12.68 3.51
CA LEU A 3 10.05 -11.99 4.67
C LEU A 3 10.10 -10.48 4.41
N PRO A 4 9.38 -9.63 5.17
CA PRO A 4 9.32 -8.19 4.92
C PRO A 4 10.70 -7.55 5.15
N VAL A 5 11.22 -6.85 4.13
CA VAL A 5 12.57 -6.28 4.18
C VAL A 5 12.67 -5.08 5.12
N GLU A 6 11.53 -4.49 5.49
CA GLU A 6 11.51 -3.33 6.37
C GLU A 6 11.66 -3.69 7.85
N THR A 7 10.96 -4.74 8.29
CA THR A 7 10.75 -5.04 9.71
C THR A 7 11.39 -6.34 10.17
N ALA A 8 11.91 -7.17 9.25
CA ALA A 8 12.55 -8.42 9.62
C ALA A 8 13.79 -8.21 10.51
N ILE A 9 13.91 -9.07 11.53
CA ILE A 9 15.02 -9.05 12.51
C ILE A 9 16.03 -10.18 12.21
N ALA A 10 15.73 -11.06 11.27
CA ALA A 10 16.56 -12.20 10.88
C ALA A 10 17.83 -11.74 10.11
N ALA A 11 18.86 -11.29 10.83
CA ALA A 11 20.06 -10.69 10.25
C ALA A 11 20.85 -11.63 9.30
N GLY A 12 20.71 -12.95 9.48
CA GLY A 12 21.33 -13.95 8.60
C GLY A 12 20.48 -14.31 7.37
N ALA A 13 19.32 -13.67 7.19
CA ALA A 13 18.41 -14.01 6.11
C ALA A 13 18.91 -13.53 4.76
N SER A 14 18.88 -14.42 3.78
CA SER A 14 19.27 -14.08 2.41
C SER A 14 18.47 -14.85 1.37
N SER A 15 18.22 -14.21 0.24
CA SER A 15 17.56 -14.80 -0.92
C SER A 15 18.11 -14.23 -2.22
N SER A 16 18.11 -15.00 -3.30
CA SER A 16 18.39 -14.50 -4.65
C SER A 16 17.25 -13.67 -5.23
N GLN A 17 16.05 -13.75 -4.64
CA GLN A 17 14.83 -13.16 -5.15
C GLN A 17 14.17 -12.20 -4.17
N MET A 18 13.61 -11.13 -4.70
CA MET A 18 12.79 -10.17 -3.99
C MET A 18 11.46 -9.95 -4.70
N LEU A 19 10.41 -9.81 -3.93
CA LEU A 19 9.11 -9.35 -4.42
C LEU A 19 8.98 -7.86 -4.08
N ILE A 20 8.67 -7.02 -5.05
CA ILE A 20 8.51 -5.57 -4.87
C ILE A 20 7.21 -5.07 -5.51
N SER A 21 6.71 -3.92 -5.08
CA SER A 21 5.54 -3.29 -5.71
C SER A 21 5.82 -2.82 -7.14
N ALA A 22 4.76 -2.75 -7.97
CA ALA A 22 4.84 -2.21 -9.32
C ALA A 22 5.42 -0.79 -9.37
N ALA A 23 5.00 0.06 -8.43
CA ALA A 23 5.49 1.43 -8.31
C ALA A 23 7.00 1.46 -8.06
N ARG A 24 7.51 0.57 -7.19
CA ARG A 24 8.94 0.50 -6.95
C ARG A 24 9.70 -0.05 -8.15
N ALA A 25 9.18 -1.08 -8.81
CA ALA A 25 9.76 -1.63 -10.04
C ALA A 25 9.86 -0.57 -11.16
N ALA A 26 8.85 0.29 -11.29
CA ALA A 26 8.86 1.41 -12.24
C ALA A 26 9.98 2.43 -11.92
N THR A 27 10.16 2.79 -10.65
CA THR A 27 11.26 3.67 -10.21
C THR A 27 12.64 3.06 -10.49
N LEU A 28 12.77 1.74 -10.32
CA LEU A 28 13.96 0.96 -10.65
C LEU A 28 14.12 0.65 -12.16
N LYS A 29 13.25 1.21 -13.01
CA LYS A 29 13.27 1.07 -14.48
C LYS A 29 13.13 -0.37 -14.98
N LEU A 30 12.41 -1.22 -14.25
CA LEU A 30 12.17 -2.62 -14.62
C LEU A 30 10.94 -2.82 -15.52
N ALA A 31 10.05 -1.83 -15.62
CA ALA A 31 8.82 -1.91 -16.41
C ALA A 31 9.06 -2.08 -17.93
N ASN A 32 10.30 -1.95 -18.40
CA ASN A 32 10.71 -2.29 -19.77
C ASN A 32 10.93 -3.80 -19.98
N GLN A 33 10.95 -4.61 -18.92
CA GLN A 33 11.00 -6.06 -18.97
C GLN A 33 9.57 -6.60 -18.99
N ARG A 34 9.31 -7.60 -19.85
CA ARG A 34 7.96 -8.13 -20.09
C ARG A 34 7.30 -8.60 -18.79
N GLU A 35 8.07 -9.26 -17.94
CA GLU A 35 7.64 -9.85 -16.67
C GLU A 35 7.26 -8.79 -15.60
N ALA A 36 7.67 -7.52 -15.80
CA ALA A 36 7.36 -6.39 -14.92
C ALA A 36 6.50 -5.31 -15.60
N ALA A 37 5.99 -5.58 -16.81
CA ALA A 37 5.27 -4.58 -17.60
C ALA A 37 3.80 -4.42 -17.21
N ALA A 38 3.23 -5.38 -16.46
CA ALA A 38 1.83 -5.33 -16.03
C ALA A 38 1.63 -4.21 -15.00
N PRO A 39 0.76 -3.20 -15.28
CA PRO A 39 0.50 -2.12 -14.34
C PRO A 39 -0.07 -2.65 -13.03
N HIS A 40 0.38 -2.09 -11.91
CA HIS A 40 -0.05 -2.43 -10.54
C HIS A 40 0.23 -3.88 -10.07
N ALA A 41 0.73 -4.76 -10.94
CA ALA A 41 1.09 -6.12 -10.55
C ALA A 41 2.37 -6.13 -9.68
N PRO A 42 2.43 -6.93 -8.61
CA PRO A 42 3.68 -7.19 -7.89
C PRO A 42 4.74 -7.72 -8.86
N VAL A 43 6.00 -7.35 -8.65
CA VAL A 43 7.12 -7.72 -9.52
C VAL A 43 8.09 -8.59 -8.74
N LEU A 44 8.37 -9.78 -9.25
CA LEU A 44 9.44 -10.64 -8.77
C LEU A 44 10.74 -10.25 -9.48
N ILE A 45 11.79 -10.02 -8.70
CA ILE A 45 13.11 -9.65 -9.21
C ILE A 45 14.17 -10.59 -8.67
N ARG A 46 15.21 -10.82 -9.48
CA ARG A 46 16.46 -11.46 -9.07
C ARG A 46 17.63 -10.52 -9.21
N GLY A 47 18.47 -10.50 -8.18
CA GLY A 47 19.75 -9.79 -8.16
C GLY A 47 20.86 -10.64 -8.78
N ALA A 48 21.94 -9.97 -9.21
CA ALA A 48 23.18 -10.66 -9.59
C ALA A 48 23.79 -11.39 -8.38
N ASP A 49 23.76 -10.74 -7.22
CA ASP A 49 24.13 -11.30 -5.92
C ASP A 49 22.87 -11.51 -5.06
N PRO A 50 22.88 -12.49 -4.13
CA PRO A 50 21.81 -12.64 -3.15
C PRO A 50 21.61 -11.37 -2.32
N PHE A 51 20.35 -11.06 -2.07
CA PHE A 51 19.93 -10.02 -1.17
C PHE A 51 20.06 -10.50 0.28
N ASP A 52 20.59 -9.65 1.14
CA ASP A 52 20.38 -9.72 2.58
C ASP A 52 19.50 -8.54 3.00
N LEU A 53 19.13 -8.43 4.28
CA LEU A 53 18.30 -7.30 4.73
C LEU A 53 18.95 -5.93 4.51
N ARG A 54 20.29 -5.86 4.52
CA ARG A 54 21.05 -4.60 4.34
C ARG A 54 21.05 -4.14 2.89
N THR A 55 21.13 -5.06 1.93
CA THR A 55 21.11 -4.76 0.50
C THR A 55 19.67 -4.65 -0.03
N ALA A 56 18.73 -5.41 0.54
CA ALA A 56 17.32 -5.36 0.16
C ALA A 56 16.62 -4.05 0.56
N ARG A 57 16.92 -3.49 1.74
CA ARG A 57 16.24 -2.29 2.25
C ARG A 57 16.43 -1.06 1.33
N PRO A 58 17.64 -0.72 0.85
CA PRO A 58 17.82 0.30 -0.18
C PRO A 58 17.09 0.01 -1.48
N VAL A 59 16.96 -1.25 -1.89
CA VAL A 59 16.20 -1.61 -3.09
C VAL A 59 14.73 -1.30 -2.91
N ALA A 60 14.16 -1.53 -1.72
CA ALA A 60 12.75 -1.27 -1.44
C ALA A 60 12.42 0.20 -1.19
N ASP A 61 13.28 0.94 -0.49
CA ASP A 61 13.00 2.28 0.01
C ASP A 61 13.53 3.40 -0.92
N PRO A 62 12.64 4.18 -1.57
CA PRO A 62 13.06 5.31 -2.40
C PRO A 62 13.83 6.40 -1.64
N ALA A 63 13.62 6.56 -0.32
CA ALA A 63 14.33 7.57 0.46
C ALA A 63 15.84 7.29 0.53
N LEU A 64 16.23 6.03 0.31
CA LEU A 64 17.62 5.59 0.30
C LEU A 64 18.26 5.64 -1.11
N ASP A 65 17.56 6.17 -2.12
CA ASP A 65 18.03 6.15 -3.50
C ASP A 65 19.31 6.95 -3.72
N LEU A 66 19.36 8.19 -3.21
CA LEU A 66 20.51 9.07 -3.36
C LEU A 66 21.75 8.53 -2.65
N GLY A 67 21.56 7.85 -1.51
CA GLY A 67 22.65 7.22 -0.76
C GLY A 67 23.15 5.90 -1.37
N ASN A 68 22.37 5.29 -2.28
CA ASN A 68 22.66 3.99 -2.87
C ASN A 68 22.42 4.02 -4.39
N PRO A 69 23.18 4.82 -5.16
CA PRO A 69 22.84 5.12 -6.55
C PRO A 69 22.98 3.92 -7.50
N LEU A 70 23.87 2.98 -7.19
CA LEU A 70 24.12 1.80 -8.02
C LEU A 70 23.41 0.59 -7.44
N LYS A 71 22.18 0.35 -7.90
CA LYS A 71 21.37 -0.84 -7.57
C LYS A 71 21.30 -1.78 -8.76
N GLY A 72 21.28 -3.07 -8.49
CA GLY A 72 21.18 -4.10 -9.53
C GLY A 72 22.51 -4.39 -10.22
N PRO A 73 22.49 -4.98 -11.43
CA PRO A 73 21.33 -5.18 -12.30
C PRO A 73 20.29 -6.14 -11.71
N PHE A 74 19.02 -5.92 -12.07
CA PHE A 74 17.91 -6.81 -11.71
C PHE A 74 17.26 -7.40 -12.95
N GLN A 75 16.90 -8.67 -12.85
CA GLN A 75 16.08 -9.35 -13.84
C GLN A 75 14.69 -9.59 -13.25
N ALA A 76 13.65 -9.11 -13.94
CA ALA A 76 12.28 -9.45 -13.62
C ALA A 76 12.00 -10.91 -14.02
N GLU A 77 11.27 -11.63 -13.19
CA GLU A 77 10.93 -13.02 -13.40
C GLU A 77 9.42 -13.24 -13.45
N ALA A 78 9.00 -14.34 -14.08
CA ALA A 78 7.62 -14.77 -14.05
C ALA A 78 7.17 -15.05 -12.61
N LEU A 79 5.95 -14.60 -12.29
CA LEU A 79 5.36 -14.74 -10.97
C LEU A 79 4.18 -15.71 -11.04
N ASP A 80 4.45 -16.99 -10.80
CA ASP A 80 3.45 -18.06 -10.92
C ASP A 80 2.46 -18.12 -9.73
N TRP A 81 2.71 -17.32 -8.68
CA TRP A 81 1.92 -17.24 -7.46
C TRP A 81 1.36 -15.82 -7.23
N ALA A 82 0.83 -15.21 -8.28
CA ALA A 82 0.37 -13.81 -8.29
C ALA A 82 -0.66 -13.46 -7.20
N ASP A 83 -1.54 -14.40 -6.82
CA ASP A 83 -2.55 -14.17 -5.78
C ASP A 83 -1.91 -13.98 -4.40
N ALA A 84 -0.99 -14.88 -4.03
CA ALA A 84 -0.23 -14.77 -2.79
C ALA A 84 0.66 -13.52 -2.77
N ALA A 85 1.23 -13.13 -3.91
CA ALA A 85 2.02 -11.92 -4.04
C ALA A 85 1.18 -10.66 -3.80
N ARG A 86 -0.02 -10.58 -4.39
CA ARG A 86 -0.95 -9.47 -4.16
C ARG A 86 -1.39 -9.40 -2.70
N ALA A 87 -1.71 -10.55 -2.10
CA ALA A 87 -2.03 -10.63 -0.68
C ALA A 87 -0.88 -10.09 0.20
N ALA A 88 0.36 -10.46 -0.09
CA ALA A 88 1.52 -9.95 0.63
C ALA A 88 1.69 -8.43 0.49
N MET A 89 1.49 -7.89 -0.71
CA MET A 89 1.53 -6.43 -0.94
C MET A 89 0.45 -5.70 -0.12
N GLU A 90 -0.77 -6.25 -0.08
CA GLU A 90 -1.86 -5.69 0.71
C GLU A 90 -1.60 -5.79 2.22
N LEU A 91 -1.04 -6.91 2.70
CA LEU A 91 -0.62 -7.04 4.11
C LEU A 91 0.40 -5.98 4.50
N ALA A 92 1.43 -5.76 3.67
CA ALA A 92 2.40 -4.69 3.92
C ALA A 92 1.74 -3.31 3.98
N ARG A 93 0.80 -3.04 3.06
CA ARG A 93 0.04 -1.78 3.04
C ARG A 93 -0.80 -1.59 4.30
N ILE A 94 -1.52 -2.62 4.74
CA ILE A 94 -2.34 -2.60 5.96
C ILE A 94 -1.46 -2.36 7.20
N ALA A 95 -0.30 -3.02 7.25
CA ALA A 95 0.67 -2.87 8.34
C ALA A 95 1.44 -1.53 8.29
N GLY A 96 1.28 -0.73 7.23
CA GLY A 96 1.99 0.55 7.07
C GLY A 96 3.50 0.39 6.84
N ILE A 97 3.93 -0.73 6.24
CA ILE A 97 5.34 -1.01 5.92
C ILE A 97 5.56 -1.02 4.41
N LEU A 98 6.84 -0.99 4.00
CA LEU A 98 7.25 -1.08 2.60
C LEU A 98 6.73 -2.38 1.98
N PRO A 99 6.04 -2.30 0.82
CA PRO A 99 5.53 -3.46 0.10
C PRO A 99 6.67 -4.16 -0.67
N ALA A 100 7.58 -4.78 0.09
CA ALA A 100 8.75 -5.47 -0.43
C ALA A 100 9.21 -6.63 0.50
N PHE A 101 9.56 -7.76 -0.10
CA PHE A 101 9.85 -9.01 0.62
C PHE A 101 11.06 -9.74 0.01
N LEU A 102 11.86 -10.41 0.85
CA LEU A 102 12.70 -11.52 0.38
C LEU A 102 11.81 -12.74 0.11
N VAL A 103 12.06 -13.46 -0.98
CA VAL A 103 11.30 -14.66 -1.37
C VAL A 103 12.07 -15.91 -0.99
N ASP A 104 11.45 -16.81 -0.25
CA ASP A 104 12.05 -18.05 0.27
C ASP A 104 13.47 -17.88 0.85
N PRO A 105 13.70 -16.89 1.75
CA PRO A 105 15.03 -16.68 2.30
C PRO A 105 15.49 -17.84 3.20
N GLY A 106 16.79 -18.14 3.13
CA GLY A 106 17.44 -18.96 4.17
C GLY A 106 17.48 -18.20 5.50
N ASN A 107 17.61 -18.90 6.63
CA ASN A 107 17.77 -18.33 7.97
C ASN A 107 16.70 -17.27 8.38
N ALA A 108 15.48 -17.39 7.86
CA ALA A 108 14.43 -16.38 8.03
C ALA A 108 13.65 -16.47 9.35
N GLY A 109 13.90 -17.51 10.15
CA GLY A 109 13.12 -17.82 11.35
C GLY A 109 11.90 -18.70 11.05
N GLU A 110 10.91 -18.64 11.94
CA GLU A 110 9.65 -19.39 11.82
C GLU A 110 8.65 -18.64 10.92
N ALA A 111 7.98 -19.38 10.03
CA ALA A 111 6.98 -18.84 9.14
C ALA A 111 5.57 -19.05 9.69
N HIS A 112 4.74 -18.02 9.58
CA HIS A 112 3.31 -18.13 9.85
C HIS A 112 2.54 -18.25 8.54
N TRP A 113 1.58 -19.17 8.51
CA TRP A 113 0.69 -19.35 7.36
C TRP A 113 -0.42 -18.31 7.38
N VAL A 114 -0.68 -17.74 6.21
CA VAL A 114 -1.79 -16.82 5.94
C VAL A 114 -2.39 -17.23 4.60
N ASP A 115 -3.71 -17.34 4.54
CA ASP A 115 -4.40 -17.60 3.28
C ASP A 115 -4.71 -16.26 2.59
N PRO A 116 -4.49 -16.10 1.27
CA PRO A 116 -4.87 -14.89 0.55
C PRO A 116 -6.34 -14.47 0.75
N THR A 117 -7.24 -15.43 1.02
CA THR A 117 -8.66 -15.16 1.28
C THR A 117 -8.92 -14.49 2.63
N ASP A 118 -8.01 -14.60 3.61
CA ASP A 118 -8.13 -13.94 4.92
C ASP A 118 -8.22 -12.41 4.77
N LEU A 119 -7.56 -11.85 3.75
CA LEU A 119 -7.59 -10.42 3.43
C LEU A 119 -8.89 -9.96 2.80
N SER A 120 -9.55 -10.82 2.02
CA SER A 120 -10.83 -10.47 1.39
C SER A 120 -11.92 -10.27 2.43
N ALA A 121 -11.89 -11.03 3.54
CA ALA A 121 -12.81 -10.84 4.65
C ALA A 121 -12.58 -9.49 5.35
N TRP A 122 -11.31 -9.11 5.55
CA TRP A 122 -10.97 -7.84 6.20
C TRP A 122 -11.31 -6.60 5.36
N SER A 123 -11.26 -6.71 4.03
CA SER A 123 -11.53 -5.60 3.09
C SER A 123 -12.98 -5.55 2.58
N ASP A 124 -13.88 -6.35 3.16
CA ASP A 124 -15.29 -6.36 2.78
C ASP A 124 -15.99 -5.05 3.17
N THR A 125 -16.34 -4.25 2.17
CA THR A 125 -17.05 -2.98 2.36
C THR A 125 -18.49 -3.17 2.81
N SER A 126 -19.05 -4.38 2.71
CA SER A 126 -20.37 -4.69 3.26
C SER A 126 -20.39 -4.68 4.80
N ALA A 127 -19.21 -4.81 5.43
CA ALA A 127 -19.05 -4.70 6.88
C ALA A 127 -19.04 -3.24 7.39
N LEU A 128 -18.98 -2.25 6.48
CA LEU A 128 -19.06 -0.84 6.87
C LEU A 128 -20.47 -0.50 7.33
N THR A 129 -20.57 0.04 8.54
CA THR A 129 -21.82 0.52 9.12
C THR A 129 -21.75 2.03 9.33
N ILE A 130 -22.91 2.69 9.31
CA ILE A 130 -23.00 4.09 9.69
C ILE A 130 -22.91 4.17 11.21
N ALA A 131 -21.79 4.68 11.71
CA ALA A 131 -21.58 4.89 13.14
C ALA A 131 -22.40 6.09 13.64
N THR A 132 -22.43 7.19 12.89
CA THR A 132 -23.20 8.38 13.26
C THR A 132 -23.49 9.31 12.07
N ARG A 133 -24.48 10.19 12.23
CA ARG A 133 -24.81 11.29 11.33
C ARG A 133 -24.96 12.57 12.14
N ALA A 134 -24.39 13.66 11.67
CA ALA A 134 -24.53 14.98 12.29
C ALA A 134 -24.64 16.08 11.24
N ARG A 135 -25.34 17.18 11.54
CA ARG A 135 -25.21 18.40 10.74
C ARG A 135 -23.85 19.01 11.02
N LEU A 136 -23.13 19.37 9.96
CA LEU A 136 -21.86 20.07 10.02
C LEU A 136 -21.89 21.21 9.01
N PRO A 137 -22.44 22.38 9.37
CA PRO A 137 -22.39 23.55 8.50
C PRO A 137 -20.93 23.87 8.19
N VAL A 138 -20.61 23.97 6.90
CA VAL A 138 -19.29 24.38 6.42
C VAL A 138 -19.40 25.69 5.66
N ALA A 139 -18.29 26.40 5.51
CA ALA A 139 -18.29 27.71 4.83
C ALA A 139 -18.90 27.68 3.41
N ALA A 140 -18.81 26.54 2.73
CA ALA A 140 -19.37 26.36 1.38
C ALA A 140 -20.85 25.92 1.36
N ALA A 141 -21.38 25.38 2.45
CA ALA A 141 -22.73 24.80 2.51
C ALA A 141 -23.23 24.70 3.96
N GLU A 142 -24.29 25.44 4.28
CA GLU A 142 -24.89 25.46 5.63
C GLU A 142 -25.70 24.18 5.95
N ASP A 143 -26.23 23.52 4.92
CA ASP A 143 -27.06 22.32 5.01
C ASP A 143 -26.25 21.01 5.02
N ALA A 144 -24.93 21.11 5.05
CA ALA A 144 -24.05 19.95 4.98
C ALA A 144 -24.23 18.98 6.18
N GLN A 145 -24.18 17.69 5.87
CA GLN A 145 -24.25 16.59 6.81
C GLN A 145 -22.95 15.80 6.77
N ILE A 146 -22.36 15.53 7.92
CA ILE A 146 -21.27 14.57 8.05
C ILE A 146 -21.81 13.21 8.47
N VAL A 147 -21.35 12.16 7.78
CA VAL A 147 -21.70 10.76 8.03
C VAL A 147 -20.41 10.01 8.31
N ALA A 148 -20.30 9.39 9.49
CA ALA A 148 -19.16 8.56 9.83
C ALA A 148 -19.47 7.08 9.59
N PHE A 149 -18.55 6.40 8.93
CA PHE A 149 -18.57 4.98 8.63
C PHE A 149 -17.47 4.27 9.39
N ARG A 150 -17.78 3.10 9.92
CA ARG A 150 -16.82 2.26 10.65
C ARG A 150 -17.08 0.79 10.37
N SER A 151 -16.02 0.00 10.27
CA SER A 151 -16.08 -1.46 10.28
C SER A 151 -15.93 -1.96 11.72
N ALA A 152 -16.54 -3.09 12.08
CA ALA A 152 -16.35 -3.67 13.41
C ALA A 152 -14.89 -4.06 13.67
N ASP A 153 -14.16 -4.39 12.60
CA ASP A 153 -12.79 -4.91 12.63
C ASP A 153 -11.73 -3.85 12.28
N ASP A 154 -12.12 -2.58 12.11
CA ASP A 154 -11.20 -1.45 11.90
C ASP A 154 -11.52 -0.32 12.88
N LEU A 155 -10.47 0.22 13.52
CA LEU A 155 -10.59 1.36 14.43
C LEU A 155 -10.66 2.69 13.68
N ARG A 156 -10.33 2.70 12.39
CA ARG A 156 -10.42 3.89 11.54
C ARG A 156 -11.87 4.24 11.23
N GLU A 157 -12.14 5.54 11.24
CA GLU A 157 -13.41 6.08 10.78
C GLU A 157 -13.20 6.76 9.42
N HIS A 158 -14.10 6.47 8.50
CA HIS A 158 -14.19 7.17 7.23
C HIS A 158 -15.38 8.12 7.29
N VAL A 159 -15.22 9.35 6.82
CA VAL A 159 -16.30 10.34 6.83
C VAL A 159 -16.71 10.73 5.41
N ALA A 160 -18.02 10.91 5.21
CA ALA A 160 -18.57 11.54 4.03
C ALA A 160 -19.23 12.88 4.42
N LEU A 161 -18.88 13.94 3.71
CA LEU A 161 -19.59 15.22 3.79
C LEU A 161 -20.62 15.27 2.64
N VAL A 162 -21.89 15.23 2.99
CA VAL A 162 -23.02 15.24 2.06
C VAL A 162 -23.62 16.64 2.02
N ILE A 163 -23.73 17.21 0.82
CA ILE A 163 -24.36 18.51 0.56
C ILE A 163 -25.65 18.28 -0.22
N GLY A 164 -26.75 18.86 0.26
CA GLY A 164 -28.10 18.64 -0.29
C GLY A 164 -28.66 17.23 -0.05
N GLU A 165 -29.75 16.91 -0.76
CA GLU A 165 -30.44 15.63 -0.68
C GLU A 165 -30.05 14.70 -1.84
N GLN A 166 -29.93 13.40 -1.53
CA GLN A 166 -29.63 12.34 -2.49
C GLN A 166 -30.87 11.46 -2.65
N ASP A 167 -31.48 11.47 -3.83
CA ASP A 167 -32.76 10.79 -4.11
C ASP A 167 -32.65 9.72 -5.22
N ASN A 168 -31.43 9.31 -5.58
CA ASN A 168 -31.11 8.35 -6.65
C ASN A 168 -31.63 8.74 -8.05
N SER A 169 -32.25 9.91 -8.23
CA SER A 169 -32.72 10.39 -9.54
C SER A 169 -31.57 10.81 -10.47
N ARG A 170 -30.42 11.16 -9.87
CA ARG A 170 -29.19 11.55 -10.56
C ARG A 170 -27.97 10.97 -9.84
N ALA A 171 -26.94 10.64 -10.62
CA ALA A 171 -25.64 10.31 -10.05
C ALA A 171 -25.05 11.55 -9.34
N PRO A 172 -24.60 11.44 -8.08
CA PRO A 172 -23.97 12.55 -7.38
C PRO A 172 -22.60 12.89 -7.96
N LEU A 173 -22.18 14.13 -7.79
CA LEU A 173 -20.76 14.48 -7.92
C LEU A 173 -20.03 13.95 -6.68
N VAL A 174 -19.05 13.08 -6.88
CA VAL A 174 -18.28 12.47 -5.80
C VAL A 174 -16.82 12.89 -5.88
N ARG A 175 -16.26 13.27 -4.73
CA ARG A 175 -14.83 13.46 -4.55
C ARG A 175 -14.33 12.51 -3.48
N LEU A 176 -13.29 11.75 -3.83
CA LEU A 176 -12.52 10.98 -2.85
C LEU A 176 -11.31 11.81 -2.42
N HIS A 177 -11.11 11.92 -1.12
CA HIS A 177 -9.99 12.63 -0.50
C HIS A 177 -9.33 11.70 0.51
N SER A 178 -8.01 11.59 0.44
CA SER A 178 -7.23 10.88 1.47
C SER A 178 -6.78 11.88 2.50
N GLU A 179 -6.96 11.56 3.79
CA GLU A 179 -6.52 12.43 4.88
C GLU A 179 -5.03 12.78 4.75
N CYS A 180 -4.73 14.07 4.76
CA CYS A 180 -3.37 14.57 4.83
C CYS A 180 -3.23 15.50 6.03
N LEU A 181 -2.79 14.98 7.17
CA LEU A 181 -2.60 15.78 8.40
C LEU A 181 -1.77 17.05 8.13
N THR A 182 -0.68 16.91 7.38
CA THR A 182 0.22 18.03 7.11
C THR A 182 -0.36 19.05 6.15
N GLY A 183 -1.10 18.63 5.12
CA GLY A 183 -1.72 19.53 4.15
C GLY A 183 -3.02 20.15 4.65
N ASP A 184 -3.95 19.31 5.11
CA ASP A 184 -5.33 19.69 5.43
C ASP A 184 -5.43 20.45 6.76
N ILE A 185 -4.61 20.08 7.75
CA ILE A 185 -4.68 20.64 9.11
C ILE A 185 -3.53 21.61 9.37
N LEU A 186 -2.30 21.25 8.97
CA LEU A 186 -1.11 22.07 9.25
C LEU A 186 -0.74 23.07 8.15
N GLY A 187 -1.43 23.07 7.01
CA GLY A 187 -1.20 24.01 5.92
C GLY A 187 0.18 23.88 5.25
N SER A 188 0.73 22.67 5.18
CA SER A 188 2.02 22.39 4.57
C SER A 188 2.10 22.88 3.13
N LEU A 189 3.13 23.67 2.82
CA LEU A 189 3.45 24.12 1.46
C LEU A 189 4.21 23.07 0.62
N LYS A 190 4.53 21.91 1.21
CA LYS A 190 5.23 20.81 0.52
C LYS A 190 4.27 19.87 -0.22
N CYS A 191 2.97 19.98 0.04
CA CYS A 191 1.92 19.23 -0.62
C CYS A 191 0.76 20.16 -0.95
N ASP A 192 -0.06 19.78 -1.92
CA ASP A 192 -1.21 20.54 -2.39
C ASP A 192 -2.55 19.98 -1.88
N CYS A 193 -2.53 19.09 -0.89
CA CYS A 193 -3.75 18.45 -0.33
C CYS A 193 -4.71 19.44 0.35
N GLY A 194 -4.20 20.47 1.03
CA GLY A 194 -5.03 21.45 1.74
C GLY A 194 -5.93 22.32 0.84
N PRO A 195 -5.42 22.95 -0.24
CA PRO A 195 -6.25 23.73 -1.16
C PRO A 195 -7.07 22.89 -2.15
N GLN A 196 -6.82 21.58 -2.18
CA GLN A 196 -7.49 20.64 -3.08
C GLN A 196 -8.97 20.55 -2.73
#